data_AF-A0A7J8GSP4-F1
#
_entry.id   AF-A0A7J8GSP4-F1
#
_cell.length_a   1.000
_cell.length_b   1.000
_cell.length_c   1.000
_cell.angle_alpha   90.00
_cell.angle_beta   90.00
_cell.angle_gamma   90.00
#
_symmetry.space_group_name_H-M   'P 1'
#
loop_
_entity.id
_entity.type
_entity.pdbx_description
1 polymer ?
#
loop_
_entity_poly.entity_id
_entity_poly.type
_entity_poly.pdbx_seq_one_letter_code
_entity_poly.pdbx_strand_id
1 'polypeptide(L)'
;MGIKNKDGETPGQILGWGPPWDSAEEEEEDEASREREWRQKLQGELEDEWQEVAGRLEDDASYETQEPESFSAWSDRLAQEHAQKCQQQHKAKGAFQPLRTKGSSLSWQRQEEEQRLFRERARAKEQELRESRARRAQERAPEAHRDPEPRTQHSKGAGRSGLWCFSDVPWPCPGGGDPEAMAAALVARGPPLEEQGALRRYLRVQQVCWHPDRFLQRFRSQIETWELGRVMGAVTALSQALNRHAEALK
;
A
#
# COMPACT_ATOMS: atom_id res chain seq x y z
N MET A 1 8.74 50.18 13.22
CA MET A 1 8.33 50.92 14.43
C MET A 1 6.89 50.56 14.75
N GLY A 2 6.64 49.89 15.87
CA GLY A 2 5.30 49.44 16.29
C GLY A 2 4.46 50.59 16.83
N ILE A 3 3.17 50.59 16.51
CA ILE A 3 2.19 51.56 16.99
C ILE A 3 2.00 51.35 18.50
N LYS A 4 2.21 52.40 19.31
CA LYS A 4 2.07 52.37 20.77
C LYS A 4 0.74 52.99 21.19
N ASN A 5 0.15 52.51 22.29
CA ASN A 5 -1.03 53.14 22.90
C ASN A 5 -0.63 54.42 23.67
N LYS A 6 -1.62 55.10 24.30
CA LYS A 6 -1.41 56.34 25.07
C LYS A 6 -0.51 56.15 26.30
N ASP A 7 -0.37 54.91 26.76
CA ASP A 7 0.45 54.49 27.89
C ASP A 7 1.85 54.03 27.45
N GLY A 8 2.15 54.09 26.15
CA GLY A 8 3.46 53.74 25.58
C GLY A 8 3.67 52.24 25.35
N GLU A 9 2.67 51.41 25.64
CA GLU A 9 2.71 49.96 25.47
C GLU A 9 2.35 49.57 24.03
N THR A 10 3.07 48.60 23.49
CA THR A 10 2.74 48.01 22.20
C THR A 10 1.67 46.92 22.37
N PRO A 11 0.79 46.70 21.38
CA PRO A 11 -0.20 45.62 21.45
C PRO A 11 0.41 44.25 21.79
N GLY A 12 1.64 43.97 21.32
CA GLY A 12 2.36 42.75 21.67
C GLY A 12 2.73 42.64 23.16
N GLN A 13 3.04 43.76 23.84
CA GLN A 13 3.33 43.75 25.28
C GLN A 13 2.06 43.55 26.12
N ILE A 14 0.95 44.15 25.72
CA ILE A 14 -0.35 44.01 26.39
C ILE A 14 -0.86 42.57 26.30
N LEU A 15 -0.61 41.92 25.17
CA LEU A 15 -1.02 40.53 24.91
C LEU A 15 0.01 39.49 25.41
N GLY A 16 1.11 39.93 26.04
CA GLY A 16 2.18 39.03 26.52
C GLY A 16 3.02 38.39 25.42
N TRP A 17 2.92 38.88 24.18
CA TRP A 17 3.71 38.45 23.01
C TRP A 17 5.06 39.20 22.94
N GLY A 18 5.70 39.42 24.08
CA GLY A 18 7.08 39.87 24.13
C GLY A 18 8.00 38.81 23.50
N PRO A 19 9.18 39.17 22.97
CA PRO A 19 10.01 38.25 22.20
C PRO A 19 10.45 37.08 23.08
N PRO A 20 10.07 35.81 22.79
CA PRO A 20 10.53 34.64 23.54
C PRO A 20 11.86 34.07 23.02
N TRP A 21 12.49 34.72 22.04
CA TRP A 21 13.45 34.07 21.14
C TRP A 21 14.89 33.93 21.66
N ASP A 22 15.14 34.05 22.95
CA ASP A 22 16.49 33.82 23.52
C ASP A 22 16.72 32.37 24.00
N SER A 23 15.75 31.47 23.81
CA SER A 23 15.86 30.05 24.21
C SER A 23 15.74 29.04 23.06
N ALA A 24 15.80 29.52 21.81
CA ALA A 24 15.50 28.71 20.62
C ALA A 24 16.39 27.47 20.42
N GLU A 25 17.56 27.41 21.05
CA GLU A 25 18.51 26.30 20.88
C GLU A 25 18.17 25.08 21.77
N GLU A 26 17.54 25.27 22.94
CA GLU A 26 17.14 24.15 23.81
C GLU A 26 15.77 23.56 23.42
N GLU A 27 14.83 24.38 22.89
CA GLU A 27 13.53 23.89 22.44
C GLU A 27 13.60 23.09 21.13
N GLU A 28 14.55 23.39 20.23
CA GLU A 28 14.69 22.67 18.95
C GLU A 28 15.16 21.21 19.14
N GLU A 29 15.99 20.94 20.16
CA GLU A 29 16.48 19.60 20.47
C GLU A 29 15.39 18.73 21.13
N ASP A 30 14.53 19.36 21.94
CA ASP A 30 13.34 18.74 22.52
C ASP A 30 12.26 18.46 21.46
N GLU A 31 12.06 19.37 20.51
CA GLU A 31 11.14 19.19 19.38
C GLU A 31 11.64 18.07 18.45
N ALA A 32 12.94 18.04 18.14
CA ALA A 32 13.55 16.99 17.34
C ALA A 32 13.47 15.62 18.02
N SER A 33 13.61 15.58 19.35
CA SER A 33 13.47 14.34 20.14
C SER A 33 12.03 13.85 20.14
N ARG A 34 11.05 14.74 20.33
CA ARG A 34 9.62 14.41 20.24
C ARG A 34 9.20 13.95 18.85
N GLU A 35 9.69 14.59 17.80
CA GLU A 35 9.44 14.18 16.40
C GLU A 35 10.02 12.79 16.12
N ARG A 36 11.22 12.49 16.63
CA ARG A 36 11.83 11.15 16.53
C ARG A 36 11.00 10.09 17.26
N GLU A 37 10.55 10.38 18.48
CA GLU A 37 9.66 9.50 19.24
C GLU A 37 8.33 9.28 18.53
N TRP A 38 7.75 10.35 17.96
CA TRP A 38 6.51 10.27 17.19
C TRP A 38 6.65 9.42 15.94
N ARG A 39 7.73 9.60 15.17
CA ARG A 39 8.02 8.76 13.99
C ARG A 39 8.20 7.29 14.38
N GLN A 40 8.87 7.03 15.51
CA GLN A 40 9.06 5.67 15.99
C GLN A 40 7.75 5.02 16.42
N LYS A 41 6.86 5.79 17.07
CA LYS A 41 5.51 5.33 17.42
C LYS A 41 4.66 5.08 16.17
N LEU A 42 4.67 6.01 15.22
CA LEU A 42 3.94 5.90 13.96
C LEU A 42 4.39 4.68 13.16
N GLN A 43 5.71 4.42 13.11
CA GLN A 43 6.25 3.24 12.46
C GLN A 43 5.83 1.93 13.16
N GLY A 44 5.75 1.94 14.50
CA GLY A 44 5.22 0.80 15.27
C GLY A 44 3.78 0.47 14.92
N GLU A 45 2.89 1.46 14.90
CA GLU A 45 1.47 1.27 14.53
C GLU A 45 1.34 0.74 13.08
N LEU A 46 2.15 1.27 12.14
CA LEU A 46 2.17 0.84 10.74
C LEU A 46 2.63 -0.61 10.57
N GLU A 47 3.62 -1.05 11.35
CA GLU A 47 4.12 -2.43 11.34
C GLU A 47 3.16 -3.39 12.04
N ASP A 48 2.48 -2.97 13.11
CA ASP A 48 1.46 -3.76 13.81
C ASP A 48 0.22 -3.96 12.91
N GLU A 49 -0.26 -2.90 12.24
CA GLU A 49 -1.31 -3.01 11.23
C GLU A 49 -0.88 -3.90 10.07
N TRP A 50 0.37 -3.78 9.59
CA TRP A 50 0.89 -4.65 8.54
C TRP A 50 0.94 -6.12 9.00
N GLN A 51 1.30 -6.41 10.24
CA GLN A 51 1.30 -7.77 10.78
C GLN A 51 -0.12 -8.34 10.93
N GLU A 52 -1.09 -7.55 11.37
CA GLU A 52 -2.49 -7.97 11.44
C GLU A 52 -3.10 -8.19 10.04
N VAL A 53 -2.76 -7.33 9.08
CA VAL A 53 -3.30 -7.37 7.71
C VAL A 53 -2.60 -8.41 6.83
N ALA A 54 -1.31 -8.68 7.04
CA ALA A 54 -0.54 -9.66 6.27
C ALA A 54 -1.02 -11.11 6.45
N GLY A 55 -1.75 -11.41 7.52
CA GLY A 55 -2.47 -12.69 7.67
C GLY A 55 -3.88 -12.66 7.06
N ARG A 56 -4.57 -11.52 7.14
CA ARG A 56 -5.97 -11.38 6.72
C ARG A 56 -6.14 -11.33 5.19
N LEU A 57 -5.14 -10.82 4.46
CA LEU A 57 -5.16 -10.80 2.99
C LEU A 57 -4.96 -12.19 2.35
N GLU A 58 -4.36 -13.15 3.06
CA GLU A 58 -4.12 -14.52 2.54
C GLU A 58 -5.25 -15.50 2.92
N ASP A 59 -5.94 -15.29 4.04
CA ASP A 59 -7.08 -16.12 4.48
C ASP A 59 -8.35 -15.87 3.64
N ASP A 60 -8.48 -14.68 3.06
CA ASP A 60 -9.58 -14.32 2.15
C ASP A 60 -9.45 -15.00 0.77
N ALA A 61 -8.34 -15.73 0.51
CA ALA A 61 -8.22 -16.61 -0.64
C ALA A 61 -8.89 -17.98 -0.43
N SER A 62 -9.36 -18.29 0.79
CA SER A 62 -9.90 -19.61 1.16
C SER A 62 -11.37 -19.61 1.59
N TYR A 63 -12.00 -18.44 1.75
CA TYR A 63 -13.46 -18.38 1.73
C TYR A 63 -13.92 -18.48 0.28
N GLU A 64 -14.74 -19.50 -0.02
CA GLU A 64 -15.77 -19.39 -1.06
C GLU A 64 -16.74 -18.25 -0.69
N THR A 65 -16.24 -17.02 -0.64
CA THR A 65 -17.06 -15.83 -0.71
C THR A 65 -17.60 -15.87 -2.12
N GLN A 66 -18.92 -16.02 -2.27
CA GLN A 66 -19.62 -15.78 -3.53
C GLN A 66 -18.89 -14.67 -4.26
N GLU A 67 -18.43 -14.93 -5.50
CA GLU A 67 -17.67 -13.94 -6.26
C GLU A 67 -18.37 -12.59 -6.07
N PRO A 68 -17.70 -11.59 -5.46
CA PRO A 68 -18.30 -10.29 -5.29
C PRO A 68 -18.79 -9.86 -6.67
N GLU A 69 -20.07 -9.47 -6.75
CA GLU A 69 -20.73 -9.12 -8.02
C GLU A 69 -19.73 -8.38 -8.91
N SER A 70 -19.42 -8.94 -10.08
CA SER A 70 -18.49 -8.32 -11.02
C SER A 70 -18.88 -6.85 -11.20
N PHE A 71 -17.90 -5.98 -11.37
CA PHE A 71 -18.14 -4.54 -11.56
C PHE A 71 -19.22 -4.26 -12.62
N SER A 72 -19.25 -5.05 -13.70
CA SER A 72 -20.30 -4.97 -14.72
C SER A 72 -21.68 -5.34 -14.15
N ALA A 73 -21.79 -6.45 -13.44
CA ALA A 73 -23.05 -6.91 -12.82
C ALA A 73 -23.58 -5.90 -11.79
N TRP A 74 -22.71 -5.34 -10.97
CA TRP A 74 -23.08 -4.26 -10.05
C TRP A 74 -23.56 -3.01 -10.79
N SER A 75 -22.83 -2.59 -11.84
CA SER A 75 -23.20 -1.41 -12.64
C SER A 75 -24.52 -1.60 -13.40
N ASP A 76 -24.77 -2.80 -13.91
CA ASP A 76 -26.00 -3.16 -14.61
C ASP A 76 -27.18 -3.19 -13.64
N ARG A 77 -27.01 -3.75 -12.44
CA ARG A 77 -28.02 -3.73 -11.38
C ARG A 77 -28.37 -2.31 -10.98
N LEU A 78 -27.37 -1.46 -10.76
CA LEU A 78 -27.58 -0.06 -10.40
C LEU A 78 -28.28 0.73 -11.53
N ALA A 79 -27.91 0.48 -12.79
CA ALA A 79 -28.56 1.08 -13.95
C ALA A 79 -30.03 0.64 -14.07
N GLN A 80 -30.33 -0.63 -13.82
CA GLN A 80 -31.69 -1.17 -13.81
C GLN A 80 -32.52 -0.58 -12.66
N GLU A 81 -31.97 -0.50 -11.46
CA GLU A 81 -32.65 0.10 -10.30
C GLU A 81 -32.97 1.58 -10.57
N HIS A 82 -31.99 2.33 -11.12
CA HIS A 82 -32.19 3.72 -11.49
C HIS A 82 -33.25 3.87 -12.58
N ALA A 83 -33.23 3.02 -13.62
CA ALA A 83 -34.25 3.01 -14.66
C ALA A 83 -35.64 2.68 -14.12
N GLN A 84 -35.76 1.71 -13.21
CA GLN A 84 -37.01 1.38 -12.53
C GLN A 84 -37.51 2.55 -11.69
N LYS A 85 -36.63 3.20 -10.92
CA LYS A 85 -36.97 4.38 -10.11
C LYS A 85 -37.43 5.54 -11.00
N CYS A 86 -36.75 5.78 -12.13
CA CYS A 86 -37.19 6.76 -13.13
C CYS A 86 -38.56 6.40 -13.71
N GLN A 87 -38.80 5.14 -14.08
CA GLN A 87 -40.09 4.69 -14.60
C GLN A 87 -41.21 4.84 -13.56
N GLN A 88 -40.96 4.51 -12.29
CA GLN A 88 -41.92 4.70 -11.20
C GLN A 88 -42.22 6.18 -10.98
N GLN A 89 -41.21 7.06 -11.02
CA GLN A 89 -41.40 8.51 -10.95
C GLN A 89 -42.16 9.06 -12.16
N HIS A 90 -41.90 8.54 -13.37
CA HIS A 90 -42.64 8.92 -14.58
C HIS A 90 -44.10 8.44 -14.52
N LYS A 91 -44.38 7.24 -14.00
CA LYS A 91 -45.73 6.73 -13.77
C LYS A 91 -46.46 7.54 -12.69
N ALA A 92 -45.79 7.89 -11.59
CA ALA A 92 -46.34 8.74 -10.53
C ALA A 92 -46.61 10.18 -11.00
N LYS A 93 -45.71 10.76 -11.81
CA LYS A 93 -45.91 12.07 -12.47
C LYS A 93 -46.90 12.02 -13.64
N GLY A 94 -47.14 10.85 -14.22
CA GLY A 94 -48.18 10.62 -15.23
C GLY A 94 -49.58 10.56 -14.64
N ALA A 95 -49.71 10.13 -13.37
CA ALA A 95 -50.98 10.07 -12.64
C ALA A 95 -51.41 11.43 -12.05
N PHE A 96 -50.48 12.34 -11.82
CA PHE A 96 -50.77 13.73 -11.45
C PHE A 96 -50.17 14.66 -12.51
N GLN A 97 -50.99 15.15 -13.45
CA GLN A 97 -50.61 16.36 -14.17
C GLN A 97 -50.49 17.50 -13.15
N PRO A 98 -49.28 18.01 -12.84
CA PRO A 98 -49.16 19.15 -11.97
C PRO A 98 -49.47 20.37 -12.81
N LEU A 99 -50.41 21.19 -12.37
CA LEU A 99 -50.63 22.52 -12.90
C LEU A 99 -49.31 23.28 -12.83
N ARG A 100 -48.66 23.50 -13.98
CA ARG A 100 -47.31 24.08 -14.05
C ARG A 100 -47.30 25.47 -13.44
N THR A 101 -46.68 25.61 -12.28
CA THR A 101 -46.32 26.90 -11.69
C THR A 101 -45.13 27.48 -12.46
N LYS A 102 -45.27 28.71 -12.97
CA LYS A 102 -44.31 29.40 -13.87
C LYS A 102 -42.86 29.45 -13.35
N GLY A 103 -42.64 29.35 -12.03
CA GLY A 103 -41.30 29.27 -11.43
C GLY A 103 -40.52 27.97 -11.73
N SER A 104 -41.21 26.87 -12.04
CA SER A 104 -40.58 25.56 -12.32
C SER A 104 -39.89 25.52 -13.70
N SER A 105 -40.29 26.39 -14.64
CA SER A 105 -39.69 26.46 -15.98
C SER A 105 -38.27 27.03 -15.94
N LEU A 106 -38.02 28.04 -15.08
CA LEU A 106 -36.70 28.67 -14.94
C LEU A 106 -35.71 27.77 -14.19
N SER A 107 -36.19 27.02 -13.19
CA SER A 107 -35.35 26.04 -12.50
C SER A 107 -34.95 24.87 -13.40
N TRP A 108 -35.87 24.42 -14.29
CA TRP A 108 -35.58 23.40 -15.29
C TRP A 108 -34.54 23.85 -16.31
N GLN A 109 -34.65 25.09 -16.77
CA GLN A 109 -33.72 25.66 -17.77
C GLN A 109 -32.31 25.79 -17.19
N ARG A 110 -32.19 26.26 -15.95
CA ARG A 110 -30.90 26.33 -15.23
C ARG A 110 -30.29 24.94 -15.03
N GLN A 111 -31.10 23.94 -14.69
CA GLN A 111 -30.62 22.57 -14.52
C GLN A 111 -30.18 21.91 -15.83
N GLU A 112 -30.82 22.24 -16.96
CA GLU A 112 -30.37 21.79 -18.29
C GLU A 112 -29.05 22.45 -18.69
N GLU A 113 -28.89 23.74 -18.43
CA GLU A 113 -27.63 24.46 -18.69
C GLU A 113 -26.48 23.88 -17.85
N GLU A 114 -26.71 23.61 -16.57
CA GLU A 114 -25.73 22.94 -15.70
C GLU A 114 -25.37 21.54 -16.20
N GLN A 115 -26.35 20.75 -16.65
CA GLN A 115 -26.09 19.44 -17.23
C GLN A 115 -25.32 19.52 -18.55
N ARG A 116 -25.60 20.52 -19.39
CA ARG A 116 -24.85 20.77 -20.62
C ARG A 116 -23.39 21.12 -20.31
N LEU A 117 -23.16 22.05 -19.38
CA LEU A 117 -21.83 22.43 -18.93
C LEU A 117 -21.07 21.24 -18.32
N PHE A 118 -21.75 20.39 -17.56
CA PHE A 118 -21.14 19.18 -17.00
C PHE A 118 -20.69 18.21 -18.09
N ARG A 119 -21.55 17.95 -19.08
CA ARG A 119 -21.21 17.09 -20.23
C ARG A 119 -20.08 17.67 -21.07
N GLU A 120 -20.06 18.98 -21.25
CA GLU A 120 -18.99 19.68 -21.96
C GLU A 120 -17.65 19.55 -21.23
N ARG A 121 -17.62 19.79 -19.90
CA ARG A 121 -16.42 19.58 -19.08
C ARG A 121 -15.94 18.13 -19.10
N ALA A 122 -16.86 17.17 -19.09
CA ALA A 122 -16.52 15.75 -19.18
C ALA A 122 -15.87 15.41 -20.53
N ARG A 123 -16.42 15.92 -21.64
CA ARG A 123 -15.86 15.74 -22.98
C ARG A 123 -14.49 16.40 -23.13
N ALA A 124 -14.31 17.60 -22.58
CA ALA A 124 -13.03 18.30 -22.58
C ALA A 124 -11.95 17.48 -21.84
N LYS A 125 -12.27 16.96 -20.64
CA LYS A 125 -11.37 16.06 -19.90
C LYS A 125 -11.04 14.78 -20.66
N GLU A 126 -12.01 14.18 -21.34
CA GLU A 126 -11.77 12.97 -22.14
C GLU A 126 -10.83 13.25 -23.33
N GLN A 127 -11.01 14.39 -24.00
CA GLN A 127 -10.12 14.84 -25.07
C GLN A 127 -8.70 15.07 -24.57
N GLU A 128 -8.53 15.77 -23.44
CA GLU A 128 -7.22 15.98 -22.80
C GLU A 128 -6.52 14.66 -22.44
N LEU A 129 -7.26 13.68 -21.91
CA LEU A 129 -6.72 12.35 -21.63
C LEU A 129 -6.34 11.60 -22.89
N ARG A 130 -7.13 11.69 -23.97
CA ARG A 130 -6.79 11.11 -25.27
C ARG A 130 -5.53 11.73 -25.85
N GLU A 131 -5.42 13.05 -25.83
CA GLU A 131 -4.24 13.78 -26.29
C GLU A 131 -3.01 13.42 -25.46
N SER A 132 -3.14 13.33 -24.13
CA SER A 132 -2.06 12.92 -23.23
C SER A 132 -1.60 11.47 -23.46
N ARG A 133 -2.53 10.57 -23.79
CA ARG A 133 -2.20 9.19 -24.20
C ARG A 133 -1.51 9.16 -25.55
N ALA A 134 -1.97 9.96 -26.52
CA ALA A 134 -1.36 10.07 -27.84
C ALA A 134 0.05 10.66 -27.77
N ARG A 135 0.29 11.68 -26.93
CA ARG A 135 1.63 12.24 -26.68
C ARG A 135 2.57 11.20 -26.07
N ARG A 136 2.15 10.50 -25.01
CA ARG A 136 2.95 9.42 -24.41
C ARG A 136 3.25 8.27 -25.38
N ALA A 137 2.33 7.97 -26.30
CA ALA A 137 2.56 6.99 -27.34
C ALA A 137 3.60 7.47 -28.38
N GLN A 138 3.57 8.75 -28.75
CA GLN A 138 4.56 9.35 -29.66
C GLN A 138 5.94 9.48 -29.02
N GLU A 139 6.02 9.84 -27.73
CA GLU A 139 7.27 9.90 -26.97
C GLU A 139 7.94 8.53 -26.80
N ARG A 140 7.16 7.44 -26.80
CA ARG A 140 7.68 6.06 -26.80
C ARG A 140 8.09 5.55 -28.19
N ALA A 141 7.75 6.27 -29.27
CA ALA A 141 7.97 5.80 -30.63
C ALA A 141 9.42 5.90 -31.18
N PRO A 142 10.36 6.73 -30.67
CA PRO A 142 11.71 6.76 -31.23
C PRO A 142 12.71 5.79 -30.57
N GLU A 143 12.34 4.99 -29.57
CA GLU A 143 13.26 4.00 -28.95
C GLU A 143 13.12 2.56 -29.47
N ALA A 144 12.25 2.32 -30.46
CA ALA A 144 12.08 1.00 -31.09
C ALA A 144 13.07 0.69 -32.23
N HIS A 145 14.10 1.53 -32.44
CA HIS A 145 15.22 1.27 -33.35
C HIS A 145 16.55 1.43 -32.61
N ARG A 146 16.82 0.53 -31.66
CA ARG A 146 18.18 0.22 -31.26
C ARG A 146 18.30 -1.29 -31.20
N ASP A 147 18.99 -1.84 -32.19
CA ASP A 147 19.28 -3.26 -32.31
C ASP A 147 19.85 -3.82 -30.99
N PRO A 148 19.28 -4.90 -30.43
CA PRO A 148 19.97 -5.67 -29.42
C PRO A 148 20.98 -6.60 -30.12
N GLU A 149 22.26 -6.31 -29.95
CA GLU A 149 23.34 -7.24 -30.27
C GLU A 149 23.12 -8.62 -29.60
N PRO A 150 23.41 -9.74 -30.29
CA PRO A 150 23.28 -11.06 -29.72
C PRO A 150 24.47 -11.35 -28.81
N ARG A 151 24.36 -11.04 -27.53
CA ARG A 151 25.27 -11.63 -26.52
C ARG A 151 24.86 -13.08 -26.26
N THR A 152 25.73 -13.95 -26.74
CA THR A 152 25.76 -15.38 -26.56
C THR A 152 25.69 -15.81 -25.09
N GLN A 153 24.73 -16.69 -24.84
CA GLN A 153 24.82 -17.92 -24.05
C GLN A 153 25.05 -17.78 -22.53
N HIS A 154 23.97 -18.00 -21.77
CA HIS A 154 23.85 -19.21 -20.95
C HIS A 154 22.42 -19.73 -21.01
N SER A 155 22.10 -20.43 -22.10
CA SER A 155 21.01 -21.40 -22.10
C SER A 155 21.45 -22.60 -21.27
N LYS A 156 20.82 -22.81 -20.10
CA LYS A 156 20.78 -24.12 -19.45
C LYS A 156 19.35 -24.39 -18.96
N GLY A 157 18.65 -25.22 -19.75
CA GLY A 157 17.58 -26.07 -19.23
C GLY A 157 16.15 -25.62 -19.47
N ALA A 158 15.75 -25.42 -20.73
CA ALA A 158 14.36 -25.70 -21.09
C ALA A 158 14.14 -27.21 -20.95
N GLY A 159 13.33 -27.64 -19.97
CA GLY A 159 12.89 -29.04 -19.86
C GLY A 159 12.89 -29.69 -18.47
N ARG A 160 13.03 -28.95 -17.37
CA ARG A 160 12.66 -29.44 -16.04
C ARG A 160 11.46 -28.63 -15.58
N SER A 161 10.45 -29.25 -15.00
CA SER A 161 9.34 -28.55 -14.33
C SER A 161 9.90 -27.37 -13.56
N GLY A 162 9.39 -26.16 -13.77
CA GLY A 162 9.92 -24.91 -13.19
C GLY A 162 9.75 -24.77 -11.68
N LEU A 163 9.75 -25.91 -10.97
CA LEU A 163 9.67 -26.04 -9.54
C LEU A 163 11.09 -25.97 -8.95
N TRP A 164 11.20 -25.30 -7.81
CA TRP A 164 12.41 -25.12 -7.02
C TRP A 164 12.85 -26.45 -6.43
N CYS A 165 14.12 -26.77 -6.63
CA CYS A 165 14.82 -27.76 -5.83
C CYS A 165 15.46 -27.09 -4.60
N PHE A 166 16.08 -27.89 -3.72
CA PHE A 166 16.63 -27.40 -2.47
C PHE A 166 17.61 -26.23 -2.65
N SER A 167 18.41 -26.20 -3.72
CA SER A 167 19.35 -25.10 -3.98
C SER A 167 18.70 -23.80 -4.47
N ASP A 168 17.47 -23.87 -4.99
CA ASP A 168 16.76 -22.72 -5.55
C ASP A 168 16.02 -21.93 -4.48
N VAL A 169 15.80 -22.53 -3.31
CA VAL A 169 15.24 -21.85 -2.14
C VAL A 169 16.18 -20.72 -1.71
N PRO A 170 15.67 -19.50 -1.46
CA PRO A 170 16.49 -18.33 -1.12
C PRO A 170 17.00 -18.40 0.33
N TRP A 171 17.88 -19.35 0.62
CA TRP A 171 18.46 -19.54 1.95
C TRP A 171 19.24 -18.31 2.42
N PRO A 172 19.29 -18.04 3.74
CA PRO A 172 20.05 -16.93 4.29
C PRO A 172 21.56 -16.99 3.98
N CYS A 173 22.09 -18.20 3.86
CA CYS A 173 23.46 -18.47 3.46
C CYS A 173 23.50 -19.51 2.31
N PRO A 174 24.55 -19.51 1.48
CA PRO A 174 24.68 -20.47 0.39
C PRO A 174 24.57 -21.92 0.88
N GLY A 175 23.76 -22.73 0.20
CA GLY A 175 23.67 -24.17 0.45
C GLY A 175 22.75 -24.62 1.59
N GLY A 176 22.11 -23.71 2.34
CA GLY A 176 20.98 -24.02 3.24
C GLY A 176 21.23 -25.10 4.31
N GLY A 177 22.50 -25.38 4.63
CA GLY A 177 22.89 -26.60 5.35
C GLY A 177 22.86 -26.51 6.86
N ASP A 178 23.56 -25.53 7.44
CA ASP A 178 23.69 -25.40 8.89
C ASP A 178 22.67 -24.37 9.44
N PRO A 179 21.72 -24.79 10.30
CA PRO A 179 20.70 -23.90 10.84
C PRO A 179 21.27 -22.78 11.71
N GLU A 180 22.38 -23.02 12.42
CA GLU A 180 23.03 -22.00 13.25
C GLU A 180 23.72 -20.93 12.39
N ALA A 181 24.49 -21.34 11.39
CA ALA A 181 25.07 -20.40 10.43
C ALA A 181 24.01 -19.59 9.67
N MET A 182 22.88 -20.22 9.30
CA MET A 182 21.76 -19.51 8.67
C MET A 182 21.15 -18.47 9.62
N ALA A 183 20.91 -18.83 10.88
CA ALA A 183 20.36 -17.89 11.86
C ALA A 183 21.35 -16.76 12.18
N ALA A 184 22.64 -17.06 12.33
CA ALA A 184 23.69 -16.06 12.52
C ALA A 184 23.81 -15.12 11.31
N ALA A 185 23.67 -15.63 10.09
CA ALA A 185 23.65 -14.81 8.88
C ALA A 185 22.44 -13.87 8.83
N LEU A 186 21.26 -14.31 9.31
CA LEU A 186 20.10 -13.43 9.45
C LEU A 186 20.35 -12.35 10.50
N VAL A 187 20.89 -12.70 11.66
CA VAL A 187 21.24 -11.73 12.71
C VAL A 187 22.26 -10.70 12.20
N ALA A 188 23.29 -11.14 11.47
CA ALA A 188 24.33 -10.26 10.92
C ALA A 188 23.82 -9.31 9.81
N ARG A 189 22.71 -9.65 9.13
CA ARG A 189 22.05 -8.77 8.15
C ARG A 189 21.03 -7.81 8.79
N GLY A 190 20.71 -8.02 10.07
CA GLY A 190 19.79 -7.20 10.84
C GLY A 190 20.41 -5.91 11.38
N PRO A 191 19.63 -5.13 12.14
CA PRO A 191 20.12 -3.93 12.83
C PRO A 191 21.30 -4.22 13.77
N PRO A 192 22.13 -3.20 14.09
CA PRO A 192 23.24 -3.35 15.03
C PRO A 192 22.78 -3.90 16.39
N LEU A 193 23.65 -4.66 17.08
CA LEU A 193 23.32 -5.26 18.39
C LEU A 193 23.03 -4.22 19.47
N GLU A 194 23.54 -3.00 19.29
CA GLU A 194 23.30 -1.83 20.13
C GLU A 194 21.81 -1.43 20.11
N GLU A 195 21.11 -1.65 18.99
CA GLU A 195 19.69 -1.36 18.83
C GLU A 195 18.84 -2.61 19.13
N GLN A 196 18.91 -3.12 20.37
CA GLN A 196 18.22 -4.35 20.78
C GLN A 196 16.72 -4.33 20.46
N GLY A 197 16.05 -3.18 20.57
CA GLY A 197 14.63 -3.04 20.20
C GLY A 197 14.38 -3.28 18.70
N ALA A 198 15.21 -2.72 17.82
CA ALA A 198 15.11 -2.90 16.38
C ALA A 198 15.50 -4.33 15.96
N LEU A 199 16.54 -4.88 16.56
CA LEU A 199 16.96 -6.27 16.33
C LEU A 199 15.87 -7.27 16.75
N ARG A 200 15.22 -7.06 17.89
CA ARG A 200 14.10 -7.91 18.34
C ARG A 200 12.91 -7.82 17.38
N ARG A 201 12.57 -6.64 16.87
CA ARG A 201 11.51 -6.48 15.84
C ARG A 201 11.88 -7.21 14.55
N TYR A 202 13.11 -7.02 14.05
CA TYR A 202 13.61 -7.69 12.86
C TYR A 202 13.55 -9.21 12.98
N LEU A 203 13.99 -9.78 14.11
CA LEU A 203 13.98 -11.22 14.34
C LEU A 203 12.56 -11.80 14.43
N ARG A 204 11.59 -11.06 15.00
CA ARG A 204 10.18 -11.49 14.97
C ARG A 204 9.66 -11.64 13.54
N VAL A 205 10.00 -10.70 12.65
CA VAL A 205 9.65 -10.80 11.23
C VAL A 205 10.29 -12.04 10.60
N GLN A 206 11.59 -12.29 10.86
CA GLN A 206 12.26 -13.49 10.36
C GLN A 206 11.65 -14.78 10.91
N GLN A 207 11.26 -14.82 12.19
CA GLN A 207 10.59 -15.99 12.80
C GLN A 207 9.27 -16.31 12.09
N VAL A 208 8.48 -15.30 11.73
CA VAL A 208 7.23 -15.49 10.99
C VAL A 208 7.49 -15.94 9.55
N CYS A 209 8.43 -15.29 8.85
CA CYS A 209 8.76 -15.64 7.46
C CYS A 209 9.33 -17.05 7.30
N TRP A 210 10.15 -17.48 8.25
CA TRP A 210 10.78 -18.81 8.28
C TRP A 210 10.00 -19.82 9.14
N HIS A 211 8.79 -19.49 9.59
CA HIS A 211 7.92 -20.44 10.26
C HIS A 211 7.53 -21.54 9.25
N PRO A 212 7.61 -22.84 9.60
CA PRO A 212 7.36 -23.93 8.66
C PRO A 212 6.00 -23.84 7.98
N ASP A 213 4.94 -23.48 8.72
CA ASP A 213 3.60 -23.34 8.16
C ASP A 213 3.49 -22.15 7.19
N ARG A 214 4.03 -20.97 7.55
CA ARG A 214 4.00 -19.77 6.69
C ARG A 214 4.83 -19.98 5.42
N PHE A 215 5.96 -20.67 5.55
CA PHE A 215 6.81 -21.03 4.43
C PHE A 215 6.07 -21.99 3.47
N LEU A 216 5.37 -22.99 3.99
CA LEU A 216 4.56 -23.91 3.18
C LEU A 216 3.42 -23.18 2.47
N GLN A 217 2.68 -22.31 3.16
CA GLN A 217 1.59 -21.53 2.57
C GLN A 217 2.07 -20.77 1.32
N ARG A 218 3.28 -20.22 1.35
CA ARG A 218 3.82 -19.36 0.30
C ARG A 218 4.55 -20.10 -0.83
N PHE A 219 5.29 -21.16 -0.50
CA PHE A 219 6.23 -21.80 -1.45
C PHE A 219 5.86 -23.24 -1.81
N ARG A 220 4.82 -23.84 -1.22
CA ARG A 220 4.45 -25.25 -1.50
C ARG A 220 4.21 -25.54 -2.98
N SER A 221 3.55 -24.64 -3.71
CA SER A 221 3.27 -24.82 -5.14
C SER A 221 4.49 -24.65 -6.04
N GLN A 222 5.57 -24.07 -5.49
CA GLN A 222 6.80 -23.77 -6.20
C GLN A 222 7.87 -24.83 -5.95
N ILE A 223 7.75 -25.69 -4.92
CA ILE A 223 8.79 -26.66 -4.56
C ILE A 223 8.48 -28.04 -5.14
N GLU A 224 9.50 -28.74 -5.62
CA GLU A 224 9.36 -30.13 -6.08
C GLU A 224 8.93 -31.05 -4.91
N THR A 225 7.92 -31.90 -5.14
CA THR A 225 7.30 -32.72 -4.08
C THR A 225 8.27 -33.67 -3.38
N TRP A 226 9.32 -34.11 -4.07
CA TRP A 226 10.35 -34.98 -3.52
C TRP A 226 11.43 -34.24 -2.71
N GLU A 227 11.65 -32.94 -2.98
CA GLU A 227 12.53 -32.07 -2.19
C GLU A 227 11.81 -31.44 -1.00
N LEU A 228 10.47 -31.41 -1.00
CA LEU A 228 9.66 -30.77 0.02
C LEU A 228 10.05 -31.19 1.45
N GLY A 229 10.26 -32.49 1.69
CA GLY A 229 10.65 -32.98 3.01
C GLY A 229 12.01 -32.45 3.48
N ARG A 230 12.97 -32.34 2.55
CA ARG A 230 14.32 -31.83 2.85
C ARG A 230 14.29 -30.34 3.12
N VAL A 231 13.58 -29.57 2.29
CA VAL A 231 13.38 -28.13 2.48
C VAL A 231 12.69 -27.87 3.82
N MET A 232 11.63 -28.60 4.13
CA MET A 232 10.91 -28.43 5.39
C MET A 232 11.73 -28.81 6.62
N GLY A 233 12.57 -29.83 6.53
CA GLY A 233 13.52 -30.17 7.58
C GLY A 233 14.48 -29.01 7.88
N ALA A 234 15.04 -28.38 6.83
CA ALA A 234 15.93 -27.23 6.96
C ALA A 234 15.20 -25.97 7.49
N VAL A 235 14.00 -25.67 6.98
CA VAL A 235 13.18 -24.54 7.46
C VAL A 235 12.80 -24.72 8.94
N THR A 236 12.44 -25.94 9.35
CA THR A 236 12.10 -26.24 10.74
C THR A 236 13.32 -26.07 11.65
N ALA A 237 14.48 -26.57 11.23
CA ALA A 237 15.73 -26.41 11.98
C ALA A 237 16.15 -24.93 12.08
N LEU A 238 16.00 -24.17 11.00
CA LEU A 238 16.23 -22.72 10.98
C LEU A 238 15.29 -21.97 11.93
N SER A 239 13.99 -22.30 11.90
CA SER A 239 13.00 -21.70 12.80
C SER A 239 13.37 -21.94 14.27
N GLN A 240 13.83 -23.15 14.61
CA GLN A 240 14.29 -23.49 15.96
C GLN A 240 15.57 -22.72 16.35
N ALA A 241 16.52 -22.56 15.43
CA ALA A 241 17.72 -21.76 15.67
C ALA A 241 17.36 -20.28 15.89
N LEU A 242 16.48 -19.71 15.06
CA LEU A 242 15.98 -18.34 15.21
C LEU A 242 15.29 -18.13 16.56
N ASN A 243 14.50 -19.10 17.03
CA ASN A 243 13.89 -19.04 18.36
C ASN A 243 14.95 -18.97 19.46
N ARG A 244 16.02 -19.77 19.39
CA ARG A 244 17.13 -19.70 20.37
C ARG A 244 17.83 -18.35 20.36
N HIS A 245 18.07 -17.77 19.19
CA HIS A 245 18.62 -16.42 19.08
C HIS A 245 17.68 -15.35 19.65
N ALA A 246 16.38 -15.48 19.41
CA ALA A 246 15.40 -14.55 19.97
C ALA A 246 15.28 -14.66 21.49
N GLU A 247 15.35 -15.87 22.06
CA GLU A 247 15.39 -16.08 23.52
C GLU A 247 16.67 -15.52 24.14
N ALA A 248 17.82 -15.63 23.47
CA ALA A 248 19.08 -15.05 23.96
C ALA A 248 19.08 -13.51 24.03
N LEU A 249 18.11 -12.86 23.37
CA LEU A 249 17.92 -11.40 23.34
C LEU A 249 16.74 -10.92 24.21
N LYS A 250 16.08 -11.83 24.94
CA LYS A 250 15.06 -11.47 25.95
C LYS A 250 15.71 -11.11 27.27
#